data_AF-A0A1I8JD89-F1
#
_entry.id   AF-A0A1I8JD89-F1
#
_cell.length_a   1.000
_cell.length_b   1.000
_cell.length_c   1.000
_cell.angle_alpha   90.00
_cell.angle_beta   90.00
_cell.angle_gamma   90.00
#
_symmetry.space_group_name_H-M   'P 1'
#
loop_
_entity.id
_entity.type
_entity.pdbx_description
1 polymer ?
#
loop_
_entity_poly.entity_id
_entity_poly.type
_entity_poly.pdbx_seq_one_letter_code
_entity_poly.pdbx_strand_id
1 'polypeptide(L)'
;LEELRRGANRVAKWATGLDHLLADTDGVWVFADFLRTEFSEENIQFWLAVEEFKQLPTDEPGEILAAAHRIERLHIGCEAPASINLDGATEREVQRRLSSGQLDVGMFNAAQSQIFNLMRMDSYARFLKSALYKDCLLCELESRPLPTSAAPHRRSNDSLLQSSMPPVRGSPQKAHASRRHQFGSQERMLDVIRPAADSATSNGTNLKKS
;
A
#
# COMPACT_ATOMS: atom_id res chain seq x y z
N LEU A 1 22.04 -15.32 -21.71
CA LEU A 1 22.62 -14.04 -21.22
C LEU A 1 21.64 -12.87 -21.33
N GLU A 2 20.74 -12.86 -22.31
CA GLU A 2 19.71 -11.81 -22.48
C GLU A 2 18.50 -11.92 -21.54
N GLU A 3 18.20 -13.11 -21.01
CA GLU A 3 17.08 -13.32 -20.08
C GLU A 3 17.38 -12.84 -18.65
N LEU A 4 18.64 -12.92 -18.21
CA LEU A 4 19.11 -12.35 -16.93
C LEU A 4 19.01 -10.82 -16.90
N ARG A 5 18.99 -10.16 -18.07
CA ARG A 5 18.93 -8.70 -18.18
C ARG A 5 17.49 -8.14 -18.21
N ARG A 6 16.48 -8.99 -18.47
CA ARG A 6 15.07 -8.58 -18.50
C ARG A 6 14.48 -8.35 -17.11
N GLY A 7 15.04 -8.97 -16.07
CA GLY A 7 14.72 -8.69 -14.67
C GLY A 7 15.58 -7.60 -14.02
N ALA A 8 16.77 -7.31 -14.59
CA ALA A 8 17.81 -6.48 -13.99
C ALA A 8 17.57 -4.96 -14.02
N ASN A 9 16.31 -4.52 -14.08
CA ASN A 9 15.96 -3.09 -14.09
C ASN A 9 14.58 -2.82 -13.50
N ARG A 10 13.98 -3.77 -12.76
CA ARG A 10 12.66 -3.55 -12.16
C ARG A 10 12.76 -2.46 -11.09
N VAL A 11 13.73 -2.57 -10.17
CA VAL A 11 13.99 -1.56 -9.15
C VAL A 11 14.49 -0.27 -9.79
N ALA A 12 15.34 -0.36 -10.83
CA ALA A 12 15.81 0.83 -11.55
C ALA A 12 14.68 1.65 -12.19
N LYS A 13 13.58 1.01 -12.65
CA LYS A 13 12.39 1.70 -13.18
C LYS A 13 11.68 2.56 -12.14
N TRP A 14 11.83 2.26 -10.84
CA TRP A 14 11.24 3.09 -9.81
C TRP A 14 11.78 4.52 -9.83
N ALA A 15 13.00 4.75 -10.33
CA ALA A 15 13.55 6.09 -10.47
C ALA A 15 13.02 6.87 -11.68
N THR A 16 12.36 6.22 -12.64
CA THR A 16 11.87 6.91 -13.86
C THR A 16 10.55 7.63 -13.62
N GLY A 17 9.85 7.33 -12.54
CA GLY A 17 8.61 8.00 -12.16
C GLY A 17 7.96 7.41 -10.91
N LEU A 18 7.30 8.25 -10.11
CA LEU A 18 6.54 7.79 -8.95
C LEU A 18 5.41 6.83 -9.39
N ASP A 19 4.83 7.05 -10.57
CA ASP A 19 3.85 6.13 -11.18
C ASP A 19 4.43 4.72 -11.41
N HIS A 20 5.69 4.60 -11.82
CA HIS A 20 6.35 3.31 -11.97
C HIS A 20 6.64 2.63 -10.63
N LEU A 21 7.01 3.41 -9.61
CA LEU A 21 7.18 2.92 -8.24
C LEU A 21 5.84 2.41 -7.67
N LEU A 22 4.74 3.15 -7.90
CA LEU A 22 3.41 2.82 -7.37
C LEU A 22 2.69 1.71 -8.16
N ALA A 23 3.08 1.48 -9.41
CA ALA A 23 2.62 0.32 -10.19
C ALA A 23 3.31 -0.98 -9.76
N ASP A 24 4.35 -0.90 -8.93
CA ASP A 24 5.14 -2.03 -8.46
C ASP A 24 4.80 -2.37 -7.00
N THR A 25 4.36 -3.60 -6.78
CA THR A 25 4.11 -4.22 -5.46
C THR A 25 5.18 -3.89 -4.42
N ASP A 26 6.42 -4.25 -4.71
CA ASP A 26 7.52 -4.11 -3.76
C ASP A 26 7.94 -2.65 -3.67
N GLY A 27 7.79 -1.90 -4.77
CA GLY A 27 7.99 -0.46 -4.79
C GLY A 27 7.09 0.26 -3.79
N VAL A 28 5.79 -0.06 -3.78
CA VAL A 28 4.82 0.47 -2.82
C VAL A 28 5.22 0.12 -1.39
N TRP A 29 5.57 -1.14 -1.10
CA TRP A 29 5.93 -1.56 0.24
C TRP A 29 7.20 -0.89 0.76
N VAL A 30 8.25 -0.87 -0.06
CA VAL A 30 9.53 -0.22 0.28
C VAL A 30 9.33 1.28 0.46
N PHE A 31 8.52 1.92 -0.38
CA PHE A 31 8.22 3.35 -0.25
C PHE A 31 7.37 3.64 0.98
N ALA A 32 6.40 2.80 1.32
CA ALA A 32 5.64 2.91 2.56
C ALA A 32 6.53 2.76 3.81
N ASP A 33 7.49 1.82 3.78
CA ASP A 33 8.49 1.68 4.84
C ASP A 33 9.35 2.94 4.96
N PHE A 34 9.77 3.53 3.84
CA PHE A 34 10.48 4.82 3.82
C PHE A 34 9.66 5.94 4.46
N LEU A 35 8.42 6.13 4.01
CA LEU A 35 7.54 7.19 4.51
C LEU A 35 7.25 7.05 6.01
N ARG A 36 7.19 5.83 6.53
CA ARG A 36 7.05 5.57 7.98
C ARG A 36 8.23 6.10 8.78
N THR A 37 9.45 5.95 8.27
CA THR A 37 10.64 6.49 8.95
C THR A 37 10.63 8.01 9.02
N GLU A 38 9.85 8.65 8.16
CA GLU A 38 9.72 10.11 8.06
C GLU A 38 8.35 10.61 8.53
N PHE A 39 7.56 9.76 9.18
CA PHE A 39 6.23 10.10 9.70
C PHE A 39 5.31 10.75 8.66
N SER A 40 5.34 10.24 7.42
CA SER A 40 4.55 10.76 6.28
C SER A 40 3.80 9.65 5.52
N GLU A 41 3.57 8.52 6.18
CA GLU A 41 2.92 7.32 5.60
C GLU A 41 1.44 7.49 5.30
N GLU A 42 0.77 8.48 5.90
CA GLU A 42 -0.62 8.82 5.62
C GLU A 42 -0.85 9.17 4.14
N ASN A 43 0.15 9.73 3.47
CA ASN A 43 0.06 10.12 2.06
C ASN A 43 -0.10 8.91 1.13
N ILE A 44 0.72 7.87 1.33
CA ILE A 44 0.62 6.64 0.54
C ILE A 44 -0.62 5.83 0.94
N GLN A 45 -0.98 5.81 2.22
CA GLN A 45 -2.20 5.15 2.69
C GLN A 45 -3.45 5.74 2.03
N PHE A 46 -3.56 7.07 1.99
CA PHE A 46 -4.64 7.75 1.30
C PHE A 46 -4.64 7.43 -0.19
N TRP A 47 -3.47 7.51 -0.85
CA TRP A 47 -3.37 7.26 -2.28
C TRP A 47 -3.85 5.85 -2.65
N LEU A 48 -3.45 4.83 -1.88
CA LEU A 48 -3.88 3.43 -2.07
C LEU A 48 -5.36 3.23 -1.76
N ALA A 49 -5.88 3.87 -0.70
CA ALA A 49 -7.30 3.80 -0.36
C ALA A 49 -8.18 4.36 -1.49
N VAL A 50 -7.73 5.42 -2.17
CA VAL A 50 -8.43 5.96 -3.35
C VAL A 50 -8.33 5.04 -4.55
N GLU A 51 -7.19 4.36 -4.77
CA GLU A 51 -7.11 3.34 -5.82
C GLU A 51 -8.06 2.16 -5.56
N GLU A 52 -8.19 1.69 -4.32
CA GLU A 52 -9.18 0.68 -3.92
C GLU A 52 -10.61 1.17 -4.16
N PHE A 53 -10.90 2.41 -3.75
CA PHE A 53 -12.22 3.03 -3.94
C PHE A 53 -12.66 3.08 -5.40
N LYS A 54 -11.73 3.33 -6.32
CA LYS A 54 -12.02 3.37 -7.77
C LYS A 54 -12.39 2.02 -8.36
N GLN A 55 -12.01 0.91 -7.71
CA GLN A 55 -12.33 -0.45 -8.16
C GLN A 55 -13.70 -0.94 -7.64
N LEU A 56 -14.38 -0.16 -6.80
CA LEU A 56 -15.68 -0.55 -6.28
C LEU A 56 -16.75 -0.64 -7.38
N PRO A 57 -17.66 -1.63 -7.31
CA PRO A 57 -18.77 -1.75 -8.25
C PRO A 57 -19.67 -0.51 -8.22
N THR A 58 -19.95 0.08 -9.38
CA THR A 58 -20.76 1.31 -9.50
C THR A 58 -22.26 1.09 -9.30
N ASP A 59 -22.70 -0.17 -9.35
CA ASP A 59 -24.06 -0.62 -9.11
C ASP A 59 -24.39 -0.82 -7.62
N GLU A 60 -23.39 -0.73 -6.73
CA GLU A 60 -23.55 -0.86 -5.28
C GLU A 60 -23.29 0.47 -4.54
N PRO A 61 -24.23 1.44 -4.57
CA PRO A 61 -24.03 2.78 -4.01
C PRO A 61 -23.81 2.78 -2.49
N GLY A 62 -24.27 1.73 -1.79
CA GLY A 62 -24.02 1.55 -0.35
C GLY A 62 -22.55 1.30 -0.04
N GLU A 63 -21.85 0.53 -0.87
CA GLU A 63 -20.42 0.26 -0.70
C GLU A 63 -19.59 1.51 -0.99
N ILE A 64 -19.92 2.24 -2.06
CA ILE A 64 -19.29 3.52 -2.40
C ILE A 64 -19.46 4.51 -1.26
N LEU A 65 -20.67 4.69 -0.73
CA LEU A 65 -20.93 5.60 0.39
C LEU A 65 -20.11 5.21 1.63
N ALA A 66 -20.12 3.92 1.99
CA ALA A 66 -19.39 3.42 3.16
C ALA A 66 -17.86 3.60 3.02
N ALA A 67 -17.32 3.36 1.83
CA ALA A 67 -15.90 3.55 1.54
C ALA A 67 -15.52 5.05 1.51
N ALA A 68 -16.35 5.89 0.90
CA ALA A 68 -16.11 7.34 0.83
C ALA A 68 -16.07 7.97 2.23
N HIS A 69 -17.00 7.61 3.12
CA HIS A 69 -16.98 8.04 4.52
C HIS A 69 -15.79 7.48 5.31
N ARG A 70 -15.30 6.29 4.96
CA ARG A 70 -14.11 5.73 5.60
C ARG A 70 -12.87 6.53 5.25
N ILE A 71 -12.70 6.86 3.96
CA ILE A 71 -11.58 7.67 3.46
C ILE A 71 -11.63 9.07 4.07
N GLU A 72 -12.80 9.71 4.05
CA GLU A 72 -12.98 11.05 4.60
C GLU A 72 -12.60 11.11 6.08
N ARG A 73 -13.20 10.26 6.92
CA ARG A 73 -12.93 10.25 8.36
C ARG A 73 -11.47 9.95 8.72
N LEU A 74 -10.75 9.20 7.88
CA LEU A 74 -9.37 8.81 8.16
C LEU A 74 -8.36 9.87 7.72
N HIS A 75 -8.63 10.55 6.60
CA HIS A 75 -7.61 11.36 5.91
C HIS A 75 -8.01 12.82 5.65
N ILE A 76 -9.30 13.16 5.62
CA ILE A 76 -9.77 14.47 5.17
C ILE A 76 -10.16 15.33 6.37
N GLY A 77 -9.61 16.55 6.43
CA GLY A 77 -9.86 17.51 7.50
C GLY A 77 -8.87 17.41 8.66
N CYS A 78 -8.65 18.54 9.35
CA CYS A 78 -7.59 18.68 10.36
C CYS A 78 -7.74 17.77 11.59
N GLU A 79 -8.95 17.31 11.89
CA GLU A 79 -9.23 16.40 13.00
C GLU A 79 -9.08 14.91 12.62
N ALA A 80 -8.78 14.61 11.35
CA ALA A 80 -8.62 13.24 10.91
C ALA A 80 -7.33 12.63 11.49
N PRO A 81 -7.37 11.38 12.01
CA PRO A 81 -6.24 10.78 12.70
C PRO A 81 -5.01 10.52 11.80
N ALA A 82 -5.21 10.47 10.48
CA ALA A 82 -4.16 10.40 9.47
C ALA A 82 -4.39 11.49 8.40
N SER A 83 -4.65 12.72 8.86
CA SER A 83 -4.93 13.87 7.99
C SER A 83 -3.81 14.09 6.97
N ILE A 84 -4.19 14.19 5.69
CA ILE A 84 -3.29 14.51 4.59
C ILE A 84 -3.23 16.03 4.34
N ASN A 85 -2.17 16.49 3.70
CA ASN A 85 -2.02 17.90 3.32
C ASN A 85 -2.74 18.19 2.00
N LEU A 86 -3.96 18.75 2.09
CA LEU A 86 -4.76 19.18 0.94
C LEU A 86 -4.98 20.69 0.97
N ASP A 87 -5.17 21.30 -0.20
CA ASP A 87 -5.72 22.64 -0.23
C ASP A 87 -7.19 22.67 0.24
N GLY A 88 -7.57 23.78 0.88
CA GLY A 88 -8.90 23.90 1.45
C GLY A 88 -10.04 23.91 0.41
N ALA A 89 -9.76 24.18 -0.87
CA ALA A 89 -10.78 24.13 -1.92
C ALA A 89 -11.16 22.67 -2.23
N THR A 90 -10.15 21.80 -2.31
CA THR A 90 -10.28 20.38 -2.59
C THR A 90 -10.90 19.65 -1.42
N GLU A 91 -10.49 19.98 -0.19
CA GLU A 91 -11.12 19.44 1.02
C GLU A 91 -12.63 19.75 1.07
N ARG A 92 -13.01 21.02 0.85
CA ARG A 92 -14.42 21.44 0.83
C ARG A 92 -15.22 20.77 -0.27
N GLU A 93 -14.62 20.56 -1.45
CA GLU A 93 -15.29 19.89 -2.54
C GLU A 93 -15.62 18.43 -2.20
N VAL A 94 -14.67 17.70 -1.61
CA VAL A 94 -14.90 16.33 -1.13
C VAL A 94 -16.04 16.29 -0.10
N GLN A 95 -16.00 17.19 0.90
CA GLN A 95 -17.04 17.28 1.94
C GLN A 95 -18.42 17.64 1.37
N ARG A 96 -18.47 18.57 0.40
CA ARG A 96 -19.71 18.96 -0.28
C ARG A 96 -20.30 17.80 -1.07
N ARG A 97 -19.47 17.05 -1.79
CA ARG A 97 -19.90 15.88 -2.56
C ARG A 97 -20.48 14.78 -1.67
N LEU A 98 -19.83 14.49 -0.54
CA LEU A 98 -20.35 13.57 0.47
C LEU A 98 -21.71 14.02 1.03
N SER A 99 -21.80 15.29 1.44
CA SER A 99 -23.01 15.83 2.08
C SER A 99 -24.21 15.91 1.13
N SER A 100 -23.96 16.07 -0.18
CA SER A 100 -24.99 16.15 -1.21
C SER A 100 -25.34 14.80 -1.86
N GLY A 101 -24.68 13.71 -1.44
CA GLY A 101 -24.86 12.38 -2.04
C GLY A 101 -24.35 12.27 -3.47
N GLN A 102 -23.52 13.20 -3.94
CA GLN A 102 -22.91 13.20 -5.28
C GLN A 102 -21.68 12.29 -5.28
N LEU A 103 -21.92 10.99 -5.15
CA LEU A 103 -20.89 9.97 -5.08
C LEU A 103 -20.62 9.40 -6.48
N ASP A 104 -19.36 9.46 -6.90
CA ASP A 104 -18.84 8.68 -8.00
C ASP A 104 -17.41 8.24 -7.69
N VAL A 105 -16.93 7.23 -8.41
CA VAL A 105 -15.58 6.65 -8.23
C VAL A 105 -14.44 7.67 -8.43
N GLY A 106 -14.71 8.80 -9.08
CA GLY A 106 -13.76 9.88 -9.31
C GLY A 106 -13.78 11.01 -8.26
N MET A 107 -14.58 10.90 -7.19
CA MET A 107 -14.75 12.01 -6.23
C MET A 107 -13.48 12.44 -5.50
N PHE A 108 -12.50 11.56 -5.38
CA PHE A 108 -11.21 11.85 -4.75
C PHE A 108 -10.09 12.16 -5.76
N ASN A 109 -10.36 12.20 -7.08
CA ASN A 109 -9.31 12.37 -8.10
C ASN A 109 -8.47 13.64 -7.91
N ALA A 110 -9.11 14.76 -7.56
CA ALA A 110 -8.41 16.01 -7.29
C ALA A 110 -7.48 15.89 -6.07
N ALA A 111 -8.00 15.39 -4.95
CA ALA A 111 -7.23 15.17 -3.73
C ALA A 111 -6.06 14.19 -3.96
N GLN A 112 -6.32 13.07 -4.62
CA GLN A 112 -5.30 12.07 -4.93
C GLN A 112 -4.20 12.63 -5.84
N SER A 113 -4.56 13.46 -6.82
CA SER A 113 -3.57 14.14 -7.68
C SER A 113 -2.68 15.09 -6.88
N GLN A 114 -3.22 15.79 -5.87
CA GLN A 114 -2.43 16.64 -5.00
C GLN A 114 -1.47 15.83 -4.14
N ILE A 115 -1.93 14.76 -3.50
CA ILE A 115 -1.08 13.90 -2.66
C ILE A 115 -0.03 13.17 -3.48
N PHE A 116 -0.36 12.72 -4.70
CA PHE A 116 0.63 12.17 -5.62
C PHE A 116 1.73 13.20 -5.92
N ASN A 117 1.37 14.44 -6.24
CA ASN A 117 2.35 15.50 -6.52
C ASN A 117 3.15 15.90 -5.27
N LEU A 118 2.52 15.95 -4.10
CA LEU A 118 3.18 16.19 -2.82
C LEU A 118 4.27 15.15 -2.57
N MET A 119 3.92 13.86 -2.63
CA MET A 119 4.88 12.77 -2.50
C MET A 119 5.96 12.85 -3.59
N ARG A 120 5.58 13.11 -4.84
CA ARG A 120 6.51 13.18 -5.98
C ARG A 120 7.57 14.27 -5.80
N MET A 121 7.18 15.45 -5.34
CA MET A 121 8.06 16.60 -5.20
C MET A 121 8.90 16.57 -3.93
N ASP A 122 8.46 15.84 -2.91
CA ASP A 122 9.14 15.77 -1.62
C ASP A 122 9.66 14.35 -1.32
N SER A 123 8.86 13.50 -0.66
CA SER A 123 9.32 12.20 -0.15
C SER A 123 9.89 11.26 -1.22
N TYR A 124 9.34 11.23 -2.43
CA TYR A 124 9.87 10.42 -3.54
C TYR A 124 11.26 10.88 -3.97
N ALA A 125 11.49 12.19 -4.08
CA ALA A 125 12.79 12.74 -4.43
C ALA A 125 13.87 12.43 -3.36
N ARG A 126 13.45 12.36 -2.09
CA ARG A 126 14.30 11.95 -0.96
C ARG A 126 14.51 10.43 -0.92
N PHE A 127 13.46 9.65 -1.20
CA PHE A 127 13.50 8.19 -1.30
C PHE A 127 14.57 7.72 -2.30
N LEU A 128 14.61 8.29 -3.51
CA LEU A 128 15.60 7.91 -4.53
C LEU A 128 17.06 8.21 -4.13
N LYS A 129 17.28 9.06 -3.13
CA LYS A 129 18.62 9.38 -2.58
C LYS A 129 18.96 8.57 -1.32
N SER A 130 17.94 7.95 -0.71
CA SER A 130 18.04 7.23 0.56
C SER A 130 18.96 6.00 0.46
N ALA A 131 19.45 5.55 1.61
CA ALA A 131 20.16 4.27 1.70
C ALA A 131 19.23 3.11 1.33
N LEU A 132 17.97 3.16 1.74
CA LEU A 132 16.98 2.11 1.49
C LEU A 132 16.82 1.80 -0.01
N TYR A 133 16.68 2.83 -0.86
CA TYR A 133 16.57 2.62 -2.30
C TYR A 133 17.87 2.07 -2.92
N LYS A 134 19.03 2.56 -2.46
CA LYS A 134 20.34 2.04 -2.90
C LYS A 134 20.52 0.57 -2.52
N ASP A 135 20.08 0.17 -1.33
CA ASP A 135 20.09 -1.20 -0.87
C ASP A 135 19.18 -2.08 -1.74
N CYS A 136 18.02 -1.58 -2.17
CA CYS A 136 17.14 -2.27 -3.11
C CYS A 136 17.82 -2.53 -4.46
N LEU A 137 18.55 -1.54 -5.00
CA LEU A 137 19.30 -1.69 -6.25
C LEU A 137 20.42 -2.75 -6.11
N LEU A 138 21.12 -2.77 -4.97
CA LEU A 138 22.13 -3.79 -4.68
C LEU A 138 21.49 -5.18 -4.54
N CYS A 139 20.34 -5.28 -3.88
CA CYS A 139 19.60 -6.54 -3.77
C CYS A 139 19.19 -7.07 -5.15
N GLU A 140 18.70 -6.21 -6.06
CA GLU A 140 18.39 -6.61 -7.44
C GLU A 140 19.63 -7.12 -8.19
N LEU A 141 20.76 -6.42 -8.08
CA LEU A 141 22.02 -6.81 -8.72
C LEU A 141 22.55 -8.16 -8.20
N GLU A 142 22.44 -8.39 -6.90
CA GLU A 142 22.90 -9.60 -6.22
C GLU A 142 21.84 -10.72 -6.22
N SER A 143 20.66 -10.49 -6.81
CA SER A 143 19.51 -11.40 -6.79
C SER A 143 19.07 -11.79 -5.36
N ARG A 144 19.18 -10.87 -4.41
CA ARG A 144 18.71 -11.01 -3.03
C ARG A 144 17.28 -10.47 -2.86
N PRO A 145 16.52 -10.94 -1.86
CA PRO A 145 15.24 -10.35 -1.51
C PRO A 145 15.37 -8.87 -1.12
N LEU A 146 14.36 -8.07 -1.48
CA LEU A 146 14.32 -6.65 -1.13
C LEU A 146 14.14 -6.43 0.38
N PRO A 147 14.71 -5.34 0.93
CA PRO A 147 14.54 -4.98 2.33
C PRO A 147 13.17 -4.35 2.55
N THR A 148 12.12 -5.18 2.65
CA THR A 148 10.78 -4.73 3.05
C THR A 148 10.31 -5.42 4.32
N SER A 149 9.60 -4.67 5.16
CA SER A 149 8.91 -5.15 6.35
C SER A 149 7.84 -6.21 6.03
N ALA A 150 7.35 -6.25 4.78
CA ALA A 150 6.30 -7.17 4.32
C ALA A 150 6.83 -8.49 3.73
N ALA A 151 8.14 -8.75 3.76
CA ALA A 151 8.66 -10.02 3.29
C ALA A 151 7.99 -11.17 4.09
N PRO A 152 7.41 -12.18 3.42
CA PRO A 152 6.81 -13.29 4.13
C PRO A 152 7.90 -13.91 4.98
N HIS A 153 7.61 -14.14 6.27
CA HIS A 153 8.45 -14.93 7.15
C HIS A 153 8.86 -16.24 6.45
N ARG A 154 10.00 -16.26 5.75
CA ARG A 154 10.80 -17.46 5.68
C ARG A 154 11.29 -17.66 7.11
N ARG A 155 10.57 -18.51 7.85
CA ARG A 155 11.15 -19.20 8.99
C ARG A 155 12.38 -19.93 8.47
N SER A 156 13.53 -19.24 8.50
CA SER A 156 14.82 -19.91 8.51
C SER A 156 14.90 -20.60 9.85
N ASN A 157 14.39 -21.84 9.89
CA ASN A 157 14.89 -22.82 10.82
C ASN A 157 16.35 -23.06 10.43
N ASP A 158 17.25 -22.28 11.01
CA ASP A 158 18.66 -22.65 11.03
C ASP A 158 19.22 -22.42 12.45
N SER A 159 19.26 -23.54 13.17
CA SER A 159 20.11 -23.87 14.31
C SER A 159 20.37 -22.80 15.38
N LEU A 160 19.51 -22.81 16.40
CA LEU A 160 19.93 -22.51 17.77
C LEU A 160 20.92 -23.60 18.24
N LEU A 161 22.20 -23.25 18.26
CA LEU A 161 23.19 -23.91 19.11
C LEU A 161 22.78 -23.71 20.58
N GLN A 162 22.10 -24.74 21.11
CA GLN A 162 22.36 -25.39 22.39
C GLN A 162 23.04 -24.55 23.48
N SER A 163 22.26 -24.10 24.48
CA SER A 163 22.72 -24.09 25.87
C SER A 163 21.54 -24.17 26.84
N SER A 164 21.53 -25.28 27.59
CA SER A 164 20.60 -25.66 28.65
C SER A 164 20.55 -24.68 29.83
N MET A 165 19.39 -24.58 30.51
CA MET A 165 19.18 -24.57 31.99
C MET A 165 17.67 -24.40 32.33
N PRO A 166 17.18 -24.77 33.54
CA PRO A 166 15.91 -25.49 33.78
C PRO A 166 14.76 -24.61 34.34
N PRO A 167 13.54 -25.15 34.61
CA PRO A 167 12.38 -24.32 34.95
C PRO A 167 12.25 -24.06 36.46
N VAL A 168 11.84 -22.85 36.82
CA VAL A 168 11.35 -22.51 38.17
C VAL A 168 9.92 -22.00 38.07
N ARG A 169 9.06 -22.57 38.93
CA ARG A 169 7.62 -22.35 39.06
C ARG A 169 7.36 -21.30 40.16
N GLY A 170 6.47 -20.34 39.92
CA GLY A 170 5.96 -19.39 40.93
C GLY A 170 4.82 -18.51 40.39
N SER A 171 3.71 -18.47 41.12
CA SER A 171 2.37 -17.97 40.70
C SER A 171 2.16 -16.44 40.94
N PRO A 172 0.93 -15.87 40.83
CA PRO A 172 0.61 -14.81 39.88
C PRO A 172 0.45 -13.40 40.50
N GLN A 173 0.69 -12.34 39.73
CA GLN A 173 0.21 -10.99 40.05
C GLN A 173 -0.45 -10.29 38.85
N LYS A 174 -1.58 -9.66 39.17
CA LYS A 174 -2.41 -8.83 38.28
C LYS A 174 -1.69 -7.52 37.96
N ALA A 175 -1.81 -7.05 36.72
CA ALA A 175 -1.65 -5.64 36.38
C ALA A 175 -2.57 -5.27 35.21
N HIS A 176 -3.21 -4.10 35.35
CA HIS A 176 -4.04 -3.43 34.36
C HIS A 176 -3.24 -2.92 33.16
N ALA A 177 -3.95 -2.75 32.04
CA ALA A 177 -3.95 -1.59 31.14
C ALA A 177 -3.65 -1.85 29.65
N SER A 178 -4.54 -1.25 28.84
CA SER A 178 -4.33 -0.65 27.52
C SER A 178 -3.88 -1.49 26.32
N ARG A 179 -4.86 -1.67 25.43
CA ARG A 179 -4.88 -1.13 24.06
C ARG A 179 -3.68 -1.50 23.17
N ARG A 180 -3.91 -2.48 22.29
CA ARG A 180 -3.25 -2.59 20.98
C ARG A 180 -4.20 -3.26 19.98
N HIS A 181 -5.07 -2.46 19.38
CA HIS A 181 -5.64 -2.78 18.07
C HIS A 181 -4.78 -2.07 17.03
N GLN A 182 -3.68 -2.72 16.66
CA GLN A 182 -2.83 -2.31 15.55
C GLN A 182 -2.32 -3.59 14.90
N PHE A 183 -3.23 -4.36 14.30
CA PHE A 183 -2.92 -5.57 13.55
C PHE A 183 -3.81 -5.76 12.31
N GLY A 184 -4.65 -4.77 11.97
CA GLY A 184 -5.59 -4.88 10.84
C GLY A 184 -5.17 -4.18 9.55
N SER A 185 -4.07 -3.42 9.55
CA SER A 185 -3.69 -2.58 8.40
C SER A 185 -2.74 -3.25 7.40
N GLN A 186 -2.09 -4.36 7.80
CA GLN A 186 -1.08 -5.02 6.96
C GLN A 186 -1.71 -6.03 5.98
N GLU A 187 -2.82 -6.69 6.36
CA GLU A 187 -3.50 -7.65 5.48
C GLU A 187 -4.23 -6.97 4.31
N ARG A 188 -4.81 -5.77 4.50
CA ARG A 188 -5.50 -5.07 3.40
C ARG A 188 -4.58 -4.53 2.31
N MET A 189 -3.32 -4.25 2.64
CA MET A 189 -2.36 -3.79 1.63
C MET A 189 -1.99 -4.93 0.65
N LEU A 190 -2.23 -6.20 1.00
CA LEU A 190 -2.02 -7.35 0.11
C LEU A 190 -3.16 -7.52 -0.92
N ASP A 191 -4.38 -7.04 -0.63
CA ASP A 191 -5.49 -7.07 -1.59
C ASP A 191 -5.29 -6.08 -2.76
N VAL A 192 -4.43 -5.06 -2.56
CA VAL A 192 -4.09 -4.01 -3.53
C VAL A 192 -3.23 -4.53 -4.70
N ILE A 193 -2.68 -5.75 -4.59
CA ILE A 193 -1.54 -6.16 -5.43
C ILE A 193 -1.77 -7.46 -6.21
N ARG A 194 -3.01 -7.72 -6.61
CA ARG A 194 -3.27 -8.70 -7.68
C ARG A 194 -3.60 -7.94 -8.96
N PRO A 195 -2.77 -8.03 -10.02
CA PRO A 195 -3.28 -7.72 -11.35
C PRO A 195 -4.43 -8.70 -11.64
N ALA A 196 -5.56 -8.18 -12.11
CA ALA A 196 -6.64 -9.00 -12.65
C ALA A 196 -6.07 -9.82 -13.81
N ALA A 197 -5.80 -11.10 -13.57
CA ALA A 197 -5.46 -12.03 -14.63
C ALA A 197 -6.73 -12.31 -15.44
N ASP A 198 -6.64 -12.03 -16.74
CA ASP A 198 -7.66 -12.15 -17.77
C ASP A 198 -8.71 -13.25 -17.54
N SER A 199 -9.95 -12.83 -17.29
CA SER A 199 -11.13 -13.63 -17.64
C SER A 199 -11.41 -13.47 -19.14
N ALA A 200 -10.56 -14.08 -19.98
CA ALA A 200 -10.86 -14.30 -21.39
C ALA A 200 -11.79 -15.52 -21.51
N THR A 201 -13.04 -15.23 -21.83
CA THR A 201 -14.14 -16.17 -22.03
C THR A 201 -13.84 -17.19 -23.13
N SER A 202 -14.15 -18.44 -22.81
CA SER A 202 -14.43 -19.56 -23.72
C SER A 202 -15.22 -19.16 -24.97
N ASN A 203 -14.87 -19.73 -26.12
CA ASN A 203 -15.88 -20.21 -27.08
C ASN A 203 -15.30 -21.30 -27.99
N GLY A 204 -15.31 -22.53 -27.49
CA GLY A 204 -15.32 -23.72 -28.31
C GLY A 204 -16.71 -24.35 -28.27
N THR A 205 -17.52 -24.15 -29.31
CA THR A 205 -18.60 -25.09 -29.64
C THR A 205 -18.61 -25.34 -31.14
N ASN A 206 -18.49 -26.63 -31.43
CA ASN A 206 -18.44 -27.27 -32.72
C ASN A 206 -19.88 -27.65 -33.07
N LEU A 207 -20.45 -27.12 -34.15
CA LEU A 207 -21.66 -27.68 -34.77
C LEU A 207 -21.42 -27.88 -36.27
N LYS A 208 -21.00 -29.11 -36.60
CA LYS A 208 -21.29 -29.75 -37.88
C LYS A 208 -22.72 -30.29 -37.84
N LYS A 209 -23.58 -29.86 -38.77
CA LYS A 209 -24.61 -30.69 -39.42
C LYS A 209 -25.25 -29.92 -40.59
N SER A 210 -24.77 -30.22 -41.78
CA SER A 210 -25.53 -30.33 -43.05
C SER A 210 -24.66 -31.14 -44.00
#